data_AF-A0A520E0C6-F1
#
_entry.id   AF-A0A520E0C6-F1
#
_cell.length_a   1.000
_cell.length_b   1.000
_cell.length_c   1.000
_cell.angle_alpha   90.00
_cell.angle_beta   90.00
_cell.angle_gamma   90.00
#
_symmetry.space_group_name_H-M   'P 1'
#
loop_
_entity.id
_entity.type
_entity.pdbx_description
1 polymer ?
#
loop_
_entity_poly.entity_id
_entity_poly.type
_entity_poly.pdbx_seq_one_letter_code
_entity_poly.pdbx_strand_id
1 'polypeptide(L)'
;MLHALIDTIYWKLRRRRMPDDIPSTALLTFVVDRVGQALRGQLLGLPYLRGPALHFRGRGVKVRNAAKLRVGTAVVFGDGVAIDAHSAHGITFGDRTTVGRGSSINGSGVISEPGVGVVIGEGVAVGMYNVIWGQGGITIG
;
A
#
# COMPACT_ATOMS: atom_id res chain seq x y z
N MET A 1 2.33 -5.90 29.07
CA MET A 1 3.45 -6.39 28.23
C MET A 1 3.07 -6.47 26.74
N LEU A 2 1.98 -7.15 26.36
CA LEU A 2 1.54 -7.27 24.96
C LEU A 2 1.25 -5.91 24.29
N HIS A 3 0.55 -5.00 24.99
CA HIS A 3 0.26 -3.65 24.46
C HIS A 3 1.52 -2.86 24.10
N ALA A 4 2.52 -2.84 25.00
CA ALA A 4 3.79 -2.14 24.78
C ALA A 4 4.61 -2.72 23.62
N LEU A 5 4.56 -4.04 23.43
CA LEU A 5 5.19 -4.68 22.28
C LEU A 5 4.51 -4.26 20.97
N ILE A 6 3.17 -4.31 20.94
CA ILE A 6 2.40 -3.91 19.75
C ILE A 6 2.63 -2.43 19.43
N ASP A 7 2.64 -1.55 20.43
CA ASP A 7 2.93 -0.12 20.24
C ASP A 7 4.36 0.09 19.71
N THR A 8 5.34 -0.68 20.19
CA THR A 8 6.72 -0.62 19.66
C THR A 8 6.80 -1.01 18.18
N ILE A 9 6.09 -2.09 17.80
CA ILE A 9 6.01 -2.53 16.40
C ILE A 9 5.26 -1.48 15.57
N TYR A 10 4.13 -0.98 16.06
CA TYR A 10 3.33 0.04 15.39
C TYR A 10 4.12 1.33 15.18
N TRP A 11 4.91 1.77 16.17
CA TRP A 11 5.81 2.90 16.04
C TRP A 11 6.88 2.67 14.96
N LYS A 12 7.52 1.50 14.93
CA LYS A 12 8.51 1.17 13.89
C LYS A 12 7.91 1.21 12.49
N LEU A 13 6.67 0.72 12.35
CA LEU A 13 6.00 0.60 11.05
C LEU A 13 5.30 1.87 10.60
N ARG A 14 4.76 2.68 11.51
CA ARG A 14 3.85 3.79 11.19
C ARG A 14 4.32 5.14 11.73
N ARG A 15 5.37 5.17 12.56
CA ARG A 15 5.86 6.38 13.26
C ARG A 15 4.74 7.11 14.01
N ARG A 16 3.81 6.35 14.59
CA ARG A 16 2.68 6.84 15.38
C ARG A 16 2.58 6.01 16.65
N ARG A 17 2.04 6.58 17.71
CA ARG A 17 1.72 5.88 18.96
C ARG A 17 0.27 5.43 18.94
N MET A 18 0.01 4.28 19.56
CA MET A 18 -1.36 3.83 19.79
C MET A 18 -1.95 4.55 21.02
N PRO A 19 -3.22 4.99 20.97
CA PRO A 19 -3.94 5.42 22.15
C PRO A 19 -3.90 4.36 23.26
N ASP A 20 -3.82 4.81 24.52
CA ASP A 20 -3.70 3.92 25.69
C ASP A 20 -5.02 3.22 26.06
N ASP A 21 -6.14 3.68 25.52
CA ASP A 21 -7.51 3.27 25.86
C ASP A 21 -8.14 2.33 24.84
N ILE A 22 -7.36 1.71 23.95
CA ILE A 22 -7.87 0.80 22.93
C ILE A 22 -8.38 -0.50 23.59
N PRO A 23 -9.63 -0.92 23.35
CA PRO A 23 -10.14 -2.20 23.83
C PRO A 23 -9.29 -3.38 23.31
N SER A 24 -8.94 -4.32 24.19
CA SER A 24 -8.11 -5.49 23.85
C SER A 24 -8.66 -6.32 22.68
N THR A 25 -9.99 -6.38 22.54
CA THR A 25 -10.67 -7.06 21.42
C THR A 25 -10.43 -6.35 20.09
N ALA A 26 -10.57 -5.02 20.06
CA ALA A 26 -10.28 -4.21 18.88
C ALA A 26 -8.81 -4.31 18.47
N LEU A 27 -7.90 -4.30 19.45
CA LEU A 27 -6.48 -4.50 19.24
C LEU A 27 -6.17 -5.87 18.64
N LEU A 28 -6.78 -6.93 19.18
CA LEU A 28 -6.61 -8.29 18.68
C LEU A 28 -7.10 -8.42 17.23
N THR A 29 -8.29 -7.90 16.92
CA THR A 29 -8.82 -7.90 15.54
C THR A 29 -7.88 -7.16 14.60
N PHE A 30 -7.39 -5.97 14.99
CA PHE A 30 -6.43 -5.21 14.20
C PHE A 30 -5.14 -6.00 13.93
N VAL A 31 -4.58 -6.67 14.94
CA VAL A 31 -3.37 -7.47 14.80
C VAL A 31 -3.60 -8.65 13.86
N VAL A 32 -4.70 -9.40 14.03
CA VAL A 32 -5.06 -10.53 13.17
C VAL A 32 -5.21 -10.08 11.71
N ASP A 33 -5.89 -8.96 11.48
CA ASP A 33 -6.04 -8.38 10.14
C ASP A 33 -4.71 -7.98 9.52
N ARG A 34 -3.83 -7.30 10.28
CA ARG A 34 -2.51 -6.88 9.80
C ARG A 34 -1.59 -8.07 9.52
N VAL A 35 -1.60 -9.11 10.36
CA VAL A 35 -0.84 -10.35 10.13
C VAL A 35 -1.33 -11.02 8.85
N GLY A 36 -2.64 -11.19 8.69
CA GLY A 36 -3.20 -11.79 7.48
C GLY A 36 -2.89 -10.98 6.21
N GLN A 37 -2.86 -9.65 6.30
CA GLN A 37 -2.49 -8.78 5.19
C GLN A 37 -0.99 -8.80 4.88
N ALA A 38 -0.13 -8.88 5.90
CA ALA A 38 1.31 -9.05 5.72
C ALA A 38 1.59 -10.36 4.99
N LEU A 39 1.10 -11.49 5.51
CA LEU A 39 1.27 -12.80 4.87
C LEU A 39 0.84 -12.79 3.39
N ARG A 40 -0.35 -12.24 3.08
CA ARG A 40 -0.80 -12.04 1.70
C ARG A 40 0.12 -11.11 0.90
N GLY A 41 0.58 -10.03 1.52
CA GLY A 41 1.43 -9.03 0.89
C GLY A 41 2.81 -9.56 0.53
N GLN A 42 3.38 -10.44 1.36
CA GLN A 42 4.68 -11.06 1.09
C GLN A 42 4.56 -12.22 0.09
N LEU A 43 3.50 -13.03 0.18
CA LEU A 43 3.28 -14.15 -0.74
C LEU A 43 2.83 -13.70 -2.14
N LEU A 44 1.80 -12.85 -2.22
CA LEU A 44 1.23 -12.41 -3.50
C LEU A 44 1.95 -11.18 -4.08
N GLY A 45 2.80 -10.53 -3.27
CA GLY A 45 3.60 -9.38 -3.69
C GLY A 45 4.95 -9.71 -4.31
N LEU A 46 5.35 -10.99 -4.32
CA LEU A 46 6.59 -11.44 -4.95
C LEU A 46 6.86 -10.84 -6.36
N PRO A 47 5.86 -10.65 -7.24
CA PRO A 47 6.10 -10.09 -8.57
C PRO A 47 6.55 -8.61 -8.61
N TYR A 48 6.39 -7.86 -7.52
CA TYR A 48 6.71 -6.42 -7.47
C TYR A 48 7.53 -5.98 -6.25
N LEU A 49 7.69 -6.84 -5.24
CA LEU A 49 8.55 -6.54 -4.10
C LEU A 49 10.02 -6.78 -4.48
N ARG A 50 10.85 -5.75 -4.29
CA ARG A 50 12.31 -5.82 -4.51
C ARG A 50 13.02 -5.74 -3.15
N GLY A 51 13.09 -6.87 -2.45
CA GLY A 51 13.74 -6.99 -1.14
C GLY A 51 12.78 -7.20 0.03
N PRO A 52 13.25 -7.05 1.30
CA PRO A 52 12.51 -7.42 2.51
C PRO A 52 11.45 -6.39 2.93
N ALA A 53 10.96 -5.56 2.00
CA ALA A 53 9.99 -4.51 2.31
C ALA A 53 8.66 -5.14 2.76
N LEU A 54 8.37 -5.02 4.06
CA LEU A 54 7.11 -5.45 4.63
C LEU A 54 5.98 -4.58 4.07
N HIS A 55 5.03 -5.18 3.36
CA HIS A 55 3.84 -4.49 2.85
C HIS A 55 2.58 -5.30 3.18
N PHE A 56 1.47 -4.60 3.39
CA PHE A 56 0.19 -5.16 3.80
C PHE A 56 -0.79 -5.15 2.63
N ARG A 57 -1.27 -6.33 2.24
CA ARG A 57 -2.18 -6.51 1.10
C ARG A 57 -3.55 -6.99 1.52
N GLY A 58 -4.57 -6.18 1.26
CA GLY A 58 -5.97 -6.52 1.36
C GLY A 58 -6.40 -7.69 0.47
N ARG A 59 -7.63 -8.14 0.63
CA ARG A 59 -8.25 -9.18 -0.21
C ARG A 59 -8.59 -8.60 -1.58
N GLY A 60 -8.45 -9.39 -2.64
CA GLY A 60 -8.85 -8.97 -3.98
C GLY A 60 -8.01 -7.85 -4.60
N VAL A 61 -6.84 -7.54 -4.03
CA VAL A 61 -5.89 -6.58 -4.63
C VAL A 61 -5.37 -7.16 -5.95
N LYS A 62 -5.43 -6.36 -7.02
CA LYS A 62 -4.98 -6.73 -8.37
C LYS A 62 -3.83 -5.83 -8.78
N VAL A 63 -2.76 -6.42 -9.30
CA VAL A 63 -1.60 -5.69 -9.81
C VAL A 63 -1.32 -6.15 -11.22
N ARG A 64 -1.26 -5.20 -12.16
CA ARG A 64 -0.82 -5.38 -13.55
C ARG A 64 0.49 -4.63 -13.77
N ASN A 65 1.28 -5.12 -14.72
CA ASN A 65 2.59 -4.53 -15.04
C ASN A 65 3.53 -4.44 -13.82
N ALA A 66 3.49 -5.47 -12.97
CA ALA A 66 4.15 -5.53 -11.67
C ALA A 66 5.65 -5.19 -11.69
N ALA A 67 6.34 -5.50 -12.79
CA ALA A 67 7.75 -5.15 -12.98
C ALA A 67 8.03 -3.63 -12.91
N LYS A 68 7.03 -2.79 -13.20
CA LYS A 68 7.07 -1.32 -13.15
C LYS A 68 6.46 -0.74 -11.86
N LEU A 69 6.03 -1.59 -10.92
CA LEU A 69 5.54 -1.15 -9.63
C LEU A 69 6.70 -1.12 -8.61
N ARG A 70 6.82 -0.03 -7.85
CA ARG A 70 7.72 0.11 -6.70
C ARG A 70 6.90 0.35 -5.44
N VAL A 71 7.14 -0.46 -4.41
CA VAL A 71 6.40 -0.41 -3.14
C VAL A 71 7.40 -0.25 -2.00
N GLY A 72 7.26 0.84 -1.24
CA GLY A 72 8.04 1.10 -0.04
C GLY A 72 7.70 0.21 1.15
N THR A 73 8.37 0.44 2.26
CA THR A 73 8.17 -0.29 3.51
C THR A 73 6.90 0.18 4.22
N ALA A 74 6.17 -0.76 4.82
CA ALA A 74 4.92 -0.55 5.54
C ALA A 74 3.80 0.10 4.69
N VAL A 75 3.85 -0.08 3.37
CA VAL A 75 2.74 0.30 2.48
C VAL A 75 1.54 -0.60 2.74
N VAL A 76 0.34 -0.01 2.74
CA VAL A 76 -0.93 -0.72 2.91
C VAL A 76 -1.78 -0.55 1.66
N PHE A 77 -2.11 -1.65 1.01
CA PHE A 77 -3.17 -1.70 0.01
C PHE A 77 -4.44 -2.28 0.64
N GLY A 78 -5.50 -1.48 0.70
CA GLY A 78 -6.82 -1.91 1.16
C GLY A 78 -7.43 -2.98 0.26
N ASP A 79 -8.55 -3.55 0.70
CA ASP A 79 -9.25 -4.58 -0.07
C ASP A 79 -9.67 -4.05 -1.45
N GLY A 80 -9.57 -4.88 -2.49
CA GLY A 80 -10.01 -4.55 -3.84
C GLY A 80 -9.23 -3.43 -4.54
N VAL A 81 -8.09 -2.99 -4.01
CA VAL A 81 -7.23 -2.01 -4.71
C VAL A 81 -6.74 -2.59 -6.03
N ALA A 82 -6.89 -1.80 -7.10
CA ALA A 82 -6.41 -2.13 -8.43
C ALA A 82 -5.23 -1.23 -8.79
N ILE A 83 -4.12 -1.82 -9.19
CA ILE A 83 -2.91 -1.09 -9.62
C ILE A 83 -2.55 -1.57 -11.02
N ASP A 84 -2.43 -0.64 -11.95
CA ASP A 84 -1.86 -0.89 -13.27
C ASP A 84 -0.67 0.02 -13.50
N ALA A 85 0.53 -0.54 -13.38
CA ALA A 85 1.78 0.20 -13.55
C ALA A 85 2.21 0.35 -15.02
N HIS A 86 1.28 0.22 -15.97
CA HIS A 86 1.54 0.53 -17.39
C HIS A 86 1.81 2.02 -17.59
N SER A 87 3.08 2.41 -17.53
CA SER A 87 3.55 3.73 -17.97
C SER A 87 5.06 3.76 -18.25
N ALA A 88 5.60 4.91 -18.68
CA ALA A 88 7.03 5.07 -18.90
C ALA A 88 7.83 4.89 -17.60
N HIS A 89 7.37 5.48 -16.49
CA HIS A 89 8.05 5.43 -15.19
C HIS A 89 7.37 4.52 -14.16
N GLY A 90 6.25 3.91 -14.51
CA GLY A 90 5.52 2.99 -13.65
C GLY A 90 4.75 3.71 -12.53
N ILE A 91 4.58 3.00 -11.42
CA ILE A 91 3.94 3.53 -10.21
C ILE A 91 4.86 3.32 -9.02
N THR A 92 5.03 4.35 -8.21
CA THR A 92 5.83 4.30 -6.97
C THR A 92 4.99 4.71 -5.77
N PHE A 93 5.01 3.88 -4.73
CA PHE A 93 4.49 4.21 -3.40
C PHE A 93 5.65 4.32 -2.42
N GLY A 94 5.76 5.45 -1.74
CA GLY A 94 6.73 5.70 -0.68
C GLY A 94 6.45 4.87 0.57
N ASP A 95 7.33 4.98 1.56
CA ASP A 95 7.15 4.26 2.81
C ASP A 95 5.88 4.72 3.55
N ARG A 96 5.24 3.81 4.29
CA ARG A 96 4.10 4.10 5.17
C ARG A 96 2.87 4.67 4.47
N THR A 97 2.85 4.62 3.14
CA THR A 97 1.70 5.03 2.34
C THR A 97 0.52 4.07 2.54
N THR A 98 -0.69 4.60 2.50
CA THR A 98 -1.92 3.82 2.60
C THR A 98 -2.82 4.11 1.40
N VAL A 99 -3.26 3.06 0.71
CA VAL A 99 -4.24 3.15 -0.38
C VAL A 99 -5.54 2.53 0.09
N GLY A 100 -6.59 3.36 0.21
CA GLY A 100 -7.89 2.94 0.70
C GLY A 100 -8.56 1.90 -0.19
N ARG A 101 -9.46 1.12 0.43
CA ARG A 101 -10.25 0.05 -0.22
C ARG A 101 -10.86 0.53 -1.55
N GLY A 102 -10.83 -0.35 -2.55
CA GLY A 102 -11.48 -0.15 -3.84
C GLY A 102 -10.89 0.94 -4.73
N SER A 103 -9.76 1.53 -4.34
CA SER A 103 -9.11 2.57 -5.14
C SER A 103 -8.38 1.98 -6.35
N SER A 104 -8.28 2.78 -7.41
CA SER A 104 -7.61 2.43 -8.65
C SER A 104 -6.48 3.40 -8.96
N ILE A 105 -5.26 2.89 -9.09
CA ILE A 105 -4.07 3.69 -9.44
C ILE A 105 -3.53 3.15 -10.77
N ASN A 106 -3.63 3.96 -11.83
CA ASN A 106 -3.32 3.54 -13.18
C ASN A 106 -2.26 4.47 -13.80
N GLY A 107 -1.23 3.90 -14.42
CA GLY A 107 -0.19 4.66 -15.12
C GLY A 107 -0.70 5.34 -16.39
N SER A 108 -1.44 4.61 -17.22
CA SER A 108 -2.09 5.11 -18.43
C SER A 108 -3.31 4.26 -18.78
N GLY A 109 -4.31 4.88 -19.41
CA GLY A 109 -5.51 4.21 -19.93
C GLY A 109 -5.37 3.70 -21.36
N VAL A 110 -4.26 4.02 -22.02
CA VAL A 110 -4.03 3.75 -23.44
C VAL A 110 -2.77 2.90 -23.58
N ILE A 111 -2.90 1.70 -24.14
CA ILE A 111 -1.78 0.75 -24.22
C ILE A 111 -0.65 1.26 -25.13
N SER A 112 -0.98 1.94 -26.22
CA SER A 112 -0.04 2.53 -27.18
C SER A 112 0.63 3.82 -26.67
N GLU A 113 0.06 4.45 -25.66
CA GLU A 113 0.51 5.73 -25.10
C GLU A 113 0.73 5.57 -23.59
N PRO A 114 1.86 4.99 -23.17
CA PRO A 114 2.09 4.65 -21.78
C PRO A 114 2.08 5.86 -20.82
N GLY A 115 2.20 7.10 -21.31
CA GLY A 115 2.24 8.27 -20.45
C GLY A 115 3.40 8.24 -19.45
N VAL A 116 3.31 9.04 -18.39
CA VAL A 116 4.43 9.27 -17.45
C VAL A 116 4.41 8.30 -16.28
N GLY A 117 3.34 8.26 -15.49
CA GLY A 117 3.21 7.41 -14.29
C GLY A 117 2.70 8.14 -13.05
N VAL A 118 2.78 7.47 -11.89
CA VAL A 118 2.31 8.00 -10.60
C VAL A 118 3.39 7.83 -9.53
N VAL A 119 3.63 8.89 -8.76
CA VAL A 119 4.46 8.87 -7.56
C VAL A 119 3.61 9.32 -6.37
N ILE A 120 3.48 8.46 -5.36
CA ILE A 120 2.85 8.78 -4.09
C ILE A 120 3.91 8.74 -3.00
N GLY A 121 4.08 9.87 -2.30
CA GLY A 121 5.09 10.12 -1.30
C GLY A 121 4.94 9.30 -0.02
N GLU A 122 5.93 9.46 0.84
CA GLU A 122 5.99 8.83 2.15
C GLU A 122 4.85 9.30 3.06
N GLY A 123 4.19 8.38 3.76
CA GLY A 123 3.19 8.73 4.79
C GLY A 123 1.86 9.26 4.24
N VAL A 124 1.70 9.32 2.92
CA VAL A 124 0.45 9.72 2.26
C VAL A 124 -0.66 8.68 2.49
N ALA A 125 -1.88 9.16 2.70
CA ALA A 125 -3.08 8.32 2.75
C ALA A 125 -4.04 8.70 1.61
N VAL A 126 -4.18 7.80 0.63
CA VAL A 126 -5.23 7.87 -0.39
C VAL A 126 -6.50 7.28 0.20
N GLY A 127 -7.60 8.06 0.19
CA GLY A 127 -8.90 7.63 0.70
C GLY A 127 -9.49 6.44 -0.07
N MET A 128 -10.63 5.92 0.39
CA MET A 128 -11.30 4.79 -0.27
C MET A 128 -11.91 5.21 -1.61
N TYR A 129 -11.99 4.27 -2.56
CA TYR A 129 -12.65 4.43 -3.87
C TYR A 129 -12.13 5.60 -4.72
N ASN A 130 -10.89 6.03 -4.51
CA ASN A 130 -10.28 7.05 -5.35
C ASN A 130 -9.79 6.46 -6.67
N VAL A 131 -9.76 7.29 -7.71
CA VAL A 131 -9.21 6.94 -9.02
C VAL A 131 -8.12 7.93 -9.38
N ILE A 132 -6.92 7.43 -9.65
CA ILE A 132 -5.74 8.23 -10.02
C ILE A 132 -5.21 7.72 -11.37
N TRP A 133 -5.05 8.64 -12.33
CA TRP A 133 -4.55 8.38 -13.68
C TRP A 133 -3.26 9.16 -13.96
N GLY A 134 -2.14 8.45 -14.08
CA GLY A 134 -0.80 9.02 -14.25
C GLY A 134 -0.40 9.39 -15.68
N GLN A 135 -1.34 9.51 -16.63
CA GLN A 135 -1.00 9.64 -18.05
C GLN A 135 -0.10 10.87 -18.32
N GLY A 136 -0.44 12.03 -17.73
CA GLY A 136 0.39 13.25 -17.77
C GLY A 136 1.45 13.33 -16.67
N GLY A 137 1.52 12.34 -15.78
CA GLY A 137 2.34 12.36 -14.59
C GLY A 137 1.60 12.93 -13.39
N ILE A 138 1.57 12.17 -12.29
CA ILE A 138 1.01 12.62 -11.01
C ILE A 138 2.06 12.43 -9.92
N THR A 139 2.27 13.47 -9.12
CA THR A 139 3.04 13.40 -7.88
C THR A 139 2.18 13.88 -6.73
N ILE A 140 2.01 13.06 -5.70
CA ILE A 140 1.33 13.39 -4.45
C ILE A 140 2.37 13.30 -3.34
N GLY A 141 2.66 14.41 -2.67
CA GLY A 141 3.66 14.53 -1.60
C GLY A 141 3.04 14.51 -0.21
#